data_AF-A0A842SA98-F1
#
_entry.id   AF-A0A842SA98-F1
#
_cell.length_a   1.000
_cell.length_b   1.000
_cell.length_c   1.000
_cell.angle_alpha   90.00
_cell.angle_beta   90.00
_cell.angle_gamma   90.00
#
_symmetry.space_group_name_H-M   'P 1'
#
loop_
_entity.id
_entity.type
_entity.pdbx_description
1 polymer ?
#
loop_
_entity_poly.entity_id
_entity_poly.type
_entity_poly.pdbx_seq_one_letter_code
_entity_poly.pdbx_strand_id
1 'polypeptide(L)'
;MLKTFIYNEEKREWIEEDAILLFQDICVILDTDSNQIFLWKGPKAKKSLLKKGKQDLLDLISNMPGLKLNLNNLEEKLPERIQNKIDSMLNAVQVKRKSDSLKYSHFFTIRLSLLLMVIVILSSIAALFVNISSIFWQVSSTNFQISSSRYILWLDLYKTFLILVLIMISINLLVSLYEKDIGLIIICVIGIVILIGILMYASQGIFLFIFQAGSTDMVFLINISDIYLYVFLNIIALTPILLLHLLKCLKFLKSYWRYIIP
;
A
#
# COMPACT_ATOMS: atom_id res chain seq x y z
N MET A 1 -8.39 -2.64 44.47
CA MET A 1 -7.37 -3.01 43.46
C MET A 1 -8.11 -3.50 42.22
N LEU A 2 -7.79 -2.98 41.03
CA LEU A 2 -8.45 -3.41 39.80
C LEU A 2 -7.74 -4.63 39.21
N LYS A 3 -8.41 -5.77 39.13
CA LYS A 3 -7.94 -6.95 38.39
C LYS A 3 -8.70 -7.07 37.08
N THR A 4 -8.00 -7.40 35.99
CA THR A 4 -8.60 -7.50 34.67
C THR A 4 -8.48 -8.95 34.19
N PHE A 5 -9.56 -9.50 33.65
CA PHE A 5 -9.63 -10.85 33.13
C PHE A 5 -10.15 -10.82 31.70
N ILE A 6 -9.57 -11.60 30.79
CA ILE A 6 -10.03 -11.74 29.41
C ILE A 6 -10.65 -13.12 29.22
N TYR A 7 -11.76 -13.16 28.47
CA TYR A 7 -12.43 -14.42 28.16
C TYR A 7 -11.73 -15.15 26.99
N ASN A 8 -11.26 -16.37 27.25
CA ASN A 8 -10.73 -17.27 26.23
C ASN A 8 -11.83 -18.24 25.78
N GLU A 9 -12.36 -18.05 24.57
CA GLU A 9 -13.45 -18.89 24.03
C GLU A 9 -13.03 -20.35 23.78
N GLU A 10 -11.78 -20.59 23.37
CA GLU A 10 -11.29 -21.94 23.05
C GLU A 10 -11.20 -22.81 24.30
N LYS A 11 -10.75 -22.22 25.41
CA LYS A 11 -10.59 -22.92 26.70
C LYS A 11 -11.79 -22.76 27.63
N ARG A 12 -12.73 -21.85 27.31
CA ARG A 12 -13.84 -21.43 28.17
C ARG A 12 -13.38 -20.99 29.57
N GLU A 13 -12.31 -20.21 29.61
CA GLU A 13 -11.68 -19.76 30.86
C GLU A 13 -11.49 -18.25 30.87
N TRP A 14 -11.52 -17.67 32.07
CA TRP A 14 -11.17 -16.28 32.31
C TRP A 14 -9.71 -16.20 32.74
N ILE A 15 -8.88 -15.51 31.96
CA ILE A 15 -7.44 -15.42 32.17
C ILE A 15 -7.11 -14.02 32.68
N GLU A 16 -6.37 -13.91 33.79
CA GLU A 16 -5.90 -12.62 34.31
C GLU A 16 -4.90 -11.99 33.33
N GLU A 17 -5.12 -10.73 32.98
CA GLU A 17 -4.29 -9.98 32.03
C GLU A 17 -4.10 -8.55 32.54
N ASP A 18 -2.84 -8.17 32.75
CA ASP A 18 -2.50 -6.94 33.45
C ASP A 18 -2.03 -5.82 32.50
N ALA A 19 -1.63 -6.16 31.28
CA ALA A 19 -0.91 -5.24 30.41
C ALA A 19 -1.64 -4.93 29.10
N ILE A 20 -2.28 -5.91 28.47
CA ILE A 20 -2.72 -5.79 27.08
C ILE A 20 -4.19 -6.14 26.91
N LEU A 21 -4.93 -5.32 26.17
CA LEU A 21 -6.32 -5.61 25.80
C LEU A 21 -6.47 -5.50 24.28
N LEU A 22 -6.93 -6.55 23.61
CA LEU A 22 -7.20 -6.48 22.17
C LEU A 22 -8.60 -5.90 21.91
N PHE A 23 -8.77 -5.26 20.75
CA PHE A 23 -10.05 -4.65 20.36
C PHE A 23 -11.20 -5.66 20.18
N GLN A 24 -10.87 -6.93 20.02
CA GLN A 24 -11.82 -8.02 19.81
C GLN A 24 -12.15 -8.79 21.09
N ASP A 25 -11.45 -8.47 22.18
CA ASP A 25 -11.58 -9.18 23.45
C ASP A 25 -12.83 -8.75 24.20
N ILE A 26 -13.21 -9.61 25.14
CA ILE A 26 -14.20 -9.31 26.16
C ILE A 26 -13.46 -9.44 27.47
N CYS A 27 -13.59 -8.41 28.31
CA CYS A 27 -12.91 -8.40 29.58
C CYS A 27 -13.85 -8.13 30.73
N VAL A 28 -13.45 -8.67 31.87
CA VAL A 28 -14.07 -8.42 33.15
C VAL A 28 -13.08 -7.67 34.00
N ILE A 29 -13.52 -6.57 34.58
CA ILE A 29 -12.74 -5.81 35.54
C ILE A 29 -13.39 -6.01 36.90
N LEU A 30 -12.66 -6.69 37.79
CA LEU A 30 -13.02 -6.85 39.18
C LEU A 30 -12.44 -5.68 39.96
N ASP A 31 -13.32 -4.88 40.54
CA ASP A 31 -12.93 -3.88 41.53
C ASP A 31 -13.10 -4.47 42.93
N THR A 32 -11.98 -4.89 43.52
CA THR A 32 -11.97 -5.48 44.86
C THR A 32 -12.32 -4.47 45.95
N ASP A 33 -12.18 -3.17 45.69
CA ASP A 33 -12.45 -2.13 46.69
C ASP A 33 -13.97 -1.91 46.84
N SER A 34 -14.71 -2.03 45.74
CA SER A 34 -16.16 -1.83 45.68
C SER A 34 -16.97 -3.13 45.59
N ASN A 35 -16.31 -4.29 45.50
CA ASN A 35 -16.94 -5.60 45.25
C ASN A 35 -17.86 -5.59 44.01
N GLN A 36 -17.41 -4.92 42.94
CA GLN A 36 -18.15 -4.83 41.69
C GLN A 36 -17.41 -5.52 40.55
N ILE A 37 -18.19 -6.16 39.68
CA ILE A 37 -17.71 -6.77 38.45
C ILE A 37 -18.25 -5.98 37.27
N PHE A 38 -17.35 -5.51 36.44
CA PHE A 38 -17.64 -4.76 35.22
C PHE A 38 -17.31 -5.61 34.01
N LEU A 39 -18.33 -5.93 33.22
CA LEU A 39 -18.15 -6.62 31.95
C LEU A 39 -18.00 -5.59 30.84
N TRP A 40 -16.83 -5.55 30.21
CA TRP A 40 -16.54 -4.70 29.09
C TRP A 40 -16.43 -5.50 27.80
N LYS A 41 -16.92 -4.89 26.73
CA LYS A 41 -16.90 -5.46 25.38
C LYS A 41 -15.97 -4.63 24.50
N GLY A 42 -15.01 -5.30 23.87
CA GLY A 42 -14.18 -4.69 22.84
C GLY A 42 -14.98 -4.11 21.67
N PRO A 43 -14.53 -2.99 21.07
CA PRO A 43 -15.26 -2.32 20.00
C PRO A 43 -15.42 -3.19 18.75
N LYS A 44 -14.58 -4.23 18.58
CA LYS A 44 -14.66 -5.20 17.48
C LYS A 44 -15.13 -6.59 17.92
N ALA A 45 -15.45 -6.79 19.20
CA ALA A 45 -15.89 -8.08 19.69
C ALA A 45 -17.26 -8.46 19.12
N LYS A 46 -17.46 -9.74 18.79
CA LYS A 46 -18.76 -10.25 18.31
C LYS A 46 -19.79 -10.22 19.43
N LYS A 47 -21.05 -9.89 19.13
CA LYS A 47 -22.15 -9.93 20.11
C LYS A 47 -22.39 -11.33 20.68
N SER A 48 -22.17 -12.38 19.88
CA SER A 48 -22.30 -13.78 20.32
C SER A 48 -21.28 -14.14 21.39
N LEU A 49 -20.04 -13.66 21.27
CA LEU A 49 -18.98 -13.87 22.23
C LEU A 49 -19.33 -13.25 23.59
N LEU A 50 -19.94 -12.05 23.58
CA LEU A 50 -20.40 -11.38 24.81
C LEU A 50 -21.47 -12.18 25.53
N LYS A 51 -22.41 -12.77 24.79
CA LYS A 51 -23.44 -13.62 25.39
C LYS A 51 -22.84 -14.84 26.08
N LYS A 52 -21.90 -15.52 25.42
CA LYS A 52 -21.20 -16.69 25.98
C LYS A 52 -20.39 -16.33 27.23
N GLY A 53 -19.52 -15.33 27.12
CA GLY A 53 -18.71 -14.89 28.26
C GLY A 53 -19.57 -14.43 29.44
N LYS A 54 -20.65 -13.68 29.19
CA LYS A 54 -21.60 -13.29 30.23
C LYS A 54 -22.25 -14.49 30.92
N GLN A 55 -22.64 -15.51 30.18
CA GLN A 55 -23.24 -16.73 30.73
C GLN A 55 -22.23 -17.48 31.62
N ASP A 56 -21.02 -17.72 31.11
CA ASP A 56 -19.96 -18.40 31.87
C ASP A 56 -19.59 -17.63 33.15
N LEU A 57 -19.58 -16.30 33.09
CA LEU A 57 -19.32 -15.44 34.26
C LEU A 57 -20.43 -15.54 35.31
N LEU A 58 -21.69 -15.57 34.89
CA LEU A 58 -22.83 -15.73 35.80
C LEU A 58 -22.80 -17.10 36.47
N ASP A 59 -22.50 -18.16 35.71
CA ASP A 59 -22.36 -19.51 36.24
C ASP A 59 -21.22 -19.57 37.28
N LEU A 60 -20.08 -18.93 37.01
CA LEU A 60 -18.94 -18.86 37.93
C LEU A 60 -19.28 -18.12 39.23
N ILE A 61 -19.98 -16.97 39.15
CA ILE A 61 -20.41 -16.20 40.33
C ILE A 61 -21.44 -17.00 41.15
N SER A 62 -22.38 -17.68 40.49
CA SER A 62 -23.43 -18.45 41.16
C SER A 62 -22.88 -19.63 42.00
N ASN A 63 -21.72 -20.17 41.59
CA ASN A 63 -21.04 -21.28 42.26
C ASN A 63 -20.11 -20.85 43.41
N MET A 64 -20.06 -19.55 43.76
CA MET A 64 -19.26 -19.02 44.87
C MET A 64 -20.16 -18.50 46.01
N PRO A 65 -20.68 -19.38 46.89
CA PRO A 65 -21.55 -18.98 47.99
C PRO A 65 -20.78 -18.13 49.01
N GLY A 66 -21.01 -16.81 48.99
CA GLY A 66 -20.40 -15.85 49.92
C GLY A 66 -19.98 -14.52 49.29
N LEU A 67 -19.76 -14.48 47.98
CA LEU A 67 -19.45 -13.24 47.26
C LEU A 67 -20.73 -12.53 46.81
N LYS A 68 -21.08 -11.42 47.48
CA LYS A 68 -22.10 -10.46 46.99
C LYS A 68 -21.48 -9.56 45.93
N LEU A 69 -21.26 -10.09 44.74
CA LEU A 69 -20.77 -9.31 43.60
C LEU A 69 -21.95 -8.80 42.79
N ASN A 70 -22.04 -7.49 42.61
CA ASN A 70 -23.01 -6.89 41.71
C ASN A 70 -22.43 -6.86 40.29
N LEU A 71 -23.07 -7.58 39.37
CA LEU A 71 -22.71 -7.56 37.96
C LEU A 71 -23.42 -6.39 37.28
N ASN A 72 -22.68 -5.31 37.05
CA ASN A 72 -23.18 -4.18 36.28
C ASN A 72 -22.96 -4.47 34.79
N ASN A 73 -24.07 -4.77 34.08
CA ASN A 73 -24.07 -4.76 32.62
C ASN A 73 -24.05 -3.29 32.17
N LEU A 74 -22.87 -2.72 31.99
CA LEU A 74 -22.75 -1.31 31.62
C LEU A 74 -22.96 -1.13 30.12
N GLU A 75 -24.17 -0.70 29.75
CA GLU A 75 -24.40 0.09 28.53
C GLU A 75 -24.17 1.59 28.77
N GLU A 76 -23.99 2.02 30.03
CA GLU A 76 -23.73 3.42 30.42
C GLU A 76 -22.36 3.62 31.10
N LYS A 77 -21.91 4.88 31.09
CA LYS A 77 -20.53 5.37 31.37
C LYS A 77 -19.80 4.59 32.47
N LEU A 78 -18.67 3.98 32.09
CA LEU A 78 -17.70 3.38 33.02
C LEU A 78 -17.16 4.43 34.00
N PRO A 79 -16.94 4.08 35.27
CA PRO A 79 -16.18 4.92 36.19
C PRO A 79 -14.82 5.29 35.59
N GLU A 80 -14.41 6.54 35.76
CA GLU A 80 -13.21 7.11 35.13
C GLU A 80 -11.94 6.28 35.42
N ARG A 81 -11.81 5.74 36.63
CA ARG A 81 -10.70 4.86 37.03
C ARG A 81 -10.61 3.59 36.16
N ILE A 82 -11.74 3.02 35.79
CA ILE A 82 -11.83 1.81 34.98
C ILE A 82 -11.61 2.14 33.51
N GLN A 83 -12.22 3.23 33.03
CA GLN A 83 -12.01 3.74 31.69
C GLN A 83 -10.53 4.03 31.42
N ASN A 84 -9.84 4.70 32.36
CA ASN A 84 -8.40 4.98 32.26
C ASN A 84 -7.54 3.70 32.20
N LYS A 85 -7.92 2.63 32.91
CA LYS A 85 -7.23 1.34 32.85
C LYS A 85 -7.45 0.64 31.51
N ILE A 86 -8.69 0.64 30.99
CA ILE A 86 -9.00 0.08 29.67
C ILE A 86 -8.24 0.84 28.58
N ASP A 87 -8.26 2.18 28.64
CA ASP A 87 -7.62 3.03 27.65
C ASP A 87 -6.09 2.88 27.68
N SER A 88 -5.46 2.70 28.85
CA SER A 88 -4.02 2.44 28.93
C SER A 88 -3.64 1.09 28.30
N MET A 89 -4.41 0.02 28.58
CA MET A 89 -4.19 -1.32 28.02
C MET A 89 -4.47 -1.36 26.49
N LEU A 90 -5.45 -0.60 26.00
CA LEU A 90 -5.74 -0.46 24.57
C LEU A 90 -4.69 0.39 23.85
N ASN A 91 -4.17 1.45 24.49
CA ASN A 91 -3.15 2.31 23.93
C ASN A 91 -1.83 1.56 23.68
N ALA A 92 -1.46 0.62 24.56
CA ALA A 92 -0.31 -0.26 24.34
C ALA A 92 -0.41 -1.02 23.00
N VAL A 93 -1.61 -1.50 22.65
CA VAL A 93 -1.87 -2.16 21.36
C VAL A 93 -1.86 -1.17 20.20
N GLN A 94 -2.40 0.03 20.36
CA GLN A 94 -2.39 1.05 19.29
C GLN A 94 -0.97 1.51 18.95
N VAL A 95 -0.13 1.73 19.95
CA VAL A 95 1.27 2.15 19.77
C VAL A 95 2.05 1.02 19.08
N LYS A 96 1.91 -0.23 19.56
CA LYS A 96 2.54 -1.40 18.95
C LYS A 96 2.08 -1.65 17.51
N ARG A 97 0.79 -1.44 17.23
CA ARG A 97 0.25 -1.56 15.87
C ARG A 97 0.73 -0.45 14.93
N LYS A 98 1.01 0.75 15.46
CA LYS A 98 1.63 1.84 14.69
C LYS A 98 3.11 1.54 14.41
N SER A 99 3.87 1.01 15.37
CA SER A 99 5.25 0.59 15.12
C SER A 99 5.33 -0.58 14.14
N ASP A 100 4.45 -1.58 14.27
CA ASP A 100 4.38 -2.73 13.35
C ASP A 100 3.86 -2.35 11.95
N SER A 101 3.27 -1.15 11.79
CA SER A 101 2.84 -0.65 10.47
C SER A 101 3.96 -0.03 9.65
N LEU A 102 5.08 0.34 10.29
CA LEU A 102 6.24 0.89 9.61
C LEU A 102 7.09 -0.26 9.08
N LYS A 103 7.05 -0.45 7.76
CA LYS A 103 7.82 -1.49 7.06
C LYS A 103 9.31 -1.18 6.98
N TYR A 104 9.65 0.09 6.82
CA TYR A 104 11.03 0.54 6.70
C TYR A 104 11.65 0.77 8.07
N SER A 105 12.83 0.18 8.26
CA SER A 105 13.61 0.20 9.50
C SER A 105 14.76 1.22 9.47
N HIS A 106 15.25 1.59 8.28
CA HIS A 106 16.40 2.48 8.12
C HIS A 106 16.05 3.80 7.42
N PHE A 107 16.56 4.92 7.95
CA PHE A 107 16.36 6.24 7.34
C PHE A 107 16.91 6.35 5.91
N PHE A 108 18.06 5.71 5.66
CA PHE A 108 18.69 5.72 4.35
C PHE A 108 17.81 5.05 3.29
N THR A 109 17.24 3.89 3.59
CA THR A 109 16.37 3.14 2.66
C THR A 109 15.04 3.86 2.44
N ILE A 110 14.52 4.57 3.45
CA ILE A 110 13.34 5.44 3.31
C ILE A 110 13.60 6.53 2.26
N ARG A 111 14.70 7.27 2.41
CA ARG A 111 15.06 8.37 1.51
C ARG A 111 15.38 7.86 0.10
N LEU A 112 16.13 6.76 0.01
CA LEU A 112 16.48 6.15 -1.26
C LEU A 112 15.25 5.65 -2.01
N SER A 113 14.34 4.92 -1.35
CA SER A 113 13.14 4.39 -2.00
C SER A 113 12.21 5.52 -2.45
N LEU A 114 12.08 6.59 -1.67
CA LEU A 114 11.35 7.78 -2.10
C LEU A 114 11.96 8.42 -3.35
N LEU A 115 13.28 8.65 -3.34
CA LEU A 115 14.00 9.21 -4.48
C LEU A 115 13.77 8.37 -5.75
N LEU A 116 13.93 7.05 -5.63
CA LEU A 116 13.72 6.12 -6.74
C LEU A 116 12.29 6.18 -7.27
N MET A 117 11.27 6.19 -6.39
CA MET A 117 9.87 6.32 -6.81
C MET A 117 9.60 7.64 -7.55
N VAL A 118 10.17 8.75 -7.07
CA VAL A 118 10.03 10.06 -7.73
C VAL A 118 10.67 10.06 -9.11
N ILE A 119 11.90 9.52 -9.23
CA ILE A 119 12.58 9.42 -10.53
C ILE A 119 11.76 8.54 -11.49
N VAL A 120 11.25 7.38 -11.04
CA VAL A 120 10.40 6.50 -11.85
C VAL A 120 9.17 7.24 -12.39
N ILE A 121 8.49 8.01 -11.54
CA ILE A 121 7.30 8.79 -11.95
C ILE A 121 7.69 9.83 -13.00
N LEU A 122 8.73 10.65 -12.73
CA LEU A 122 9.17 11.71 -13.63
C LEU A 122 9.65 11.16 -14.98
N SER A 123 10.47 10.11 -14.97
CA SER A 123 10.97 9.46 -16.19
C SER A 123 9.85 8.77 -16.97
N SER A 124 8.83 8.21 -16.30
CA SER A 124 7.66 7.64 -16.99
C SER A 124 6.81 8.72 -17.67
N ILE A 125 6.62 9.87 -17.02
CA ILE A 125 5.94 11.03 -17.63
C ILE A 125 6.74 11.55 -18.84
N ALA A 126 8.06 11.65 -18.71
CA ALA A 126 8.93 12.06 -19.82
C ALA A 126 8.85 11.06 -21.00
N ALA A 127 8.86 9.75 -20.73
CA ALA A 127 8.70 8.72 -21.75
C ALA A 127 7.36 8.85 -22.49
N LEU A 128 6.27 9.08 -21.76
CA LEU A 128 4.94 9.33 -22.34
C LEU A 128 4.93 10.58 -23.21
N PHE A 129 5.55 11.67 -22.76
CA PHE A 129 5.64 12.91 -23.53
C PHE A 129 6.41 12.70 -24.85
N VAL A 130 7.56 12.01 -24.79
CA VAL A 130 8.31 11.67 -26.01
C VAL A 130 7.46 10.81 -26.93
N ASN A 131 6.80 9.76 -26.42
CA ASN A 131 5.93 8.91 -27.22
C ASN A 131 4.81 9.71 -27.93
N ILE A 132 4.10 10.58 -27.19
CA ILE A 132 3.01 11.41 -27.72
C ILE A 132 3.50 12.44 -28.74
N SER A 133 4.76 12.86 -28.67
CA SER A 133 5.32 13.86 -29.59
C SER A 133 5.24 13.45 -31.08
N SER A 134 5.11 12.15 -31.38
CA SER A 134 4.94 11.63 -32.73
C SER A 134 3.63 12.05 -33.41
N ILE A 135 2.60 12.38 -32.63
CA ILE A 135 1.31 12.88 -33.14
C ILE A 135 1.45 14.28 -33.75
N PHE A 136 2.49 15.02 -33.37
CA PHE A 136 2.74 16.39 -33.87
C PHE A 136 3.69 16.42 -35.07
N TRP A 137 3.98 15.29 -35.70
CA TRP A 137 4.76 15.27 -36.93
C TRP A 137 3.99 15.92 -38.09
N GLN A 138 4.72 16.33 -39.13
CA GLN A 138 4.12 16.97 -40.28
C GLN A 138 3.23 15.95 -41.03
N VAL A 139 2.02 16.36 -41.37
CA VAL A 139 1.08 15.52 -42.11
C VAL A 139 1.11 15.86 -43.59
N SER A 140 1.20 14.83 -44.44
CA SER A 140 1.01 14.93 -45.88
C SER A 140 -0.05 13.92 -46.30
N SER A 141 -1.24 14.40 -46.66
CA SER A 141 -2.43 13.59 -46.95
C SER A 141 -2.81 12.65 -45.79
N THR A 142 -2.67 11.34 -45.96
CA THR A 142 -2.99 10.31 -44.95
C THR A 142 -1.76 9.83 -44.15
N ASN A 143 -0.59 10.42 -44.38
CA ASN A 143 0.67 9.97 -43.82
C ASN A 143 1.33 11.06 -42.97
N PHE A 144 1.96 10.65 -41.87
CA PHE A 144 2.99 11.46 -41.23
C PHE A 144 4.27 11.38 -42.04
N GLN A 145 4.91 12.54 -42.20
CA GLN A 145 6.21 12.69 -42.84
C GLN A 145 7.23 13.08 -41.79
N ILE A 146 8.29 12.28 -41.69
CA ILE A 146 9.39 12.51 -40.76
C ILE A 146 10.73 12.20 -41.40
N SER A 147 11.77 12.98 -41.08
CA SER A 147 13.12 12.61 -41.47
C SER A 147 13.61 11.39 -40.69
N SER A 148 14.39 10.52 -41.33
CA SER A 148 14.94 9.33 -40.69
C SER A 148 15.75 9.65 -39.43
N SER A 149 16.50 10.75 -39.45
CA SER A 149 17.25 11.26 -38.28
C SER A 149 16.35 11.61 -37.10
N ARG A 150 15.21 12.29 -37.33
CA ARG A 150 14.26 12.64 -36.26
C ARG A 150 13.53 11.42 -35.75
N TYR A 151 13.22 10.46 -36.62
CA TYR A 151 12.61 9.18 -36.24
C TYR A 151 13.51 8.38 -35.31
N ILE A 152 14.78 8.20 -35.68
CA ILE A 152 15.76 7.48 -34.87
C ILE A 152 15.96 8.18 -33.52
N LEU A 153 16.14 9.51 -33.52
CA LEU A 153 16.30 10.29 -32.29
C LEU A 153 15.08 10.16 -31.37
N TRP A 154 13.86 10.28 -31.91
CA TRP A 154 12.63 10.12 -31.15
C TRP A 154 12.56 8.75 -30.48
N LEU A 155 12.85 7.69 -31.23
CA LEU A 155 12.82 6.32 -30.70
C LEU A 155 13.92 6.07 -29.68
N ASP A 156 15.12 6.59 -29.89
CA ASP A 156 16.25 6.47 -28.96
C ASP A 156 16.00 7.22 -27.65
N LEU A 157 15.44 8.42 -27.72
CA LEU A 157 15.01 9.16 -26.52
C LEU A 157 13.94 8.38 -25.76
N TYR A 158 12.95 7.82 -26.46
CA TYR A 158 11.91 7.01 -25.83
C TYR A 158 12.49 5.79 -25.12
N LYS A 159 13.34 5.00 -25.80
CA LYS A 159 14.05 3.85 -25.21
C LYS A 159 14.92 4.24 -24.03
N THR A 160 15.61 5.38 -24.10
CA THR A 160 16.49 5.85 -23.02
C THR A 160 15.70 6.11 -21.74
N PHE A 161 14.54 6.77 -21.82
CA PHE A 161 13.69 6.97 -20.65
C PHE A 161 13.15 5.65 -20.11
N LEU A 162 12.74 4.71 -20.96
CA LEU A 162 12.27 3.39 -20.52
C LEU A 162 13.37 2.59 -19.81
N ILE A 163 14.60 2.61 -20.32
CA ILE A 163 15.77 1.97 -19.69
C ILE A 163 16.04 2.60 -18.32
N LEU A 164 15.99 3.94 -18.24
CA LEU A 164 16.16 4.65 -16.97
C LEU A 164 15.10 4.21 -15.95
N VAL A 165 13.82 4.14 -16.35
CA VAL A 165 12.75 3.64 -15.49
C VAL A 165 13.03 2.20 -15.04
N LEU A 166 13.44 1.32 -15.96
CA LEU A 166 13.73 -0.08 -15.66
C LEU A 166 14.85 -0.24 -14.63
N ILE A 167 15.94 0.52 -14.78
CA ILE A 167 17.06 0.53 -13.82
C ILE A 167 16.58 0.99 -12.45
N MET A 168 15.82 2.09 -12.39
CA MET A 168 15.34 2.63 -11.11
C MET A 168 14.35 1.70 -10.41
N ILE A 169 13.44 1.06 -11.15
CA ILE A 169 12.54 0.05 -10.60
C ILE A 169 13.31 -1.17 -10.10
N SER A 170 14.34 -1.61 -10.82
CA SER A 170 15.17 -2.75 -10.42
C SER A 170 15.93 -2.48 -9.11
N ILE A 171 16.50 -1.28 -8.96
CA ILE A 171 17.14 -0.87 -7.69
C ILE A 171 16.08 -0.78 -6.58
N ASN A 172 14.89 -0.21 -6.87
CA ASN A 172 13.83 -0.07 -5.87
C ASN A 172 13.28 -1.43 -5.43
N LEU A 173 13.26 -2.43 -6.31
CA LEU A 173 12.93 -3.82 -5.97
C LEU A 173 13.91 -4.39 -4.94
N LEU A 174 15.22 -4.19 -5.11
CA LEU A 174 16.23 -4.63 -4.16
C LEU A 174 16.05 -3.98 -2.78
N VAL A 175 15.80 -2.67 -2.74
CA VAL A 175 15.50 -1.95 -1.49
C VAL A 175 14.23 -2.48 -0.84
N SER A 176 13.20 -2.78 -1.64
CA SER A 176 11.92 -3.31 -1.14
C SER A 176 12.03 -4.73 -0.59
N LEU A 177 12.90 -5.56 -1.18
CA LEU A 177 13.22 -6.90 -0.67
C LEU A 177 13.94 -6.80 0.68
N TYR A 178 14.89 -5.88 0.81
CA TYR A 178 15.60 -5.63 2.07
C TYR A 178 14.64 -5.17 3.19
N GLU A 179 13.74 -4.24 2.90
CA GLU A 179 12.76 -3.71 3.87
C GLU A 179 11.44 -4.53 3.94
N LYS A 180 11.37 -5.66 3.22
CA LYS A 180 10.21 -6.58 3.19
C LYS A 180 8.88 -5.90 2.82
N ASP A 181 8.90 -4.88 1.96
CA ASP A 181 7.67 -4.23 1.48
C ASP A 181 7.05 -4.98 0.30
N ILE A 182 6.27 -6.02 0.62
CA ILE A 182 5.55 -6.87 -0.35
C ILE A 182 4.77 -6.05 -1.39
N GLY A 183 4.16 -4.94 -0.98
CA GLY A 183 3.37 -4.12 -1.89
C GLY A 183 4.23 -3.43 -2.95
N LEU A 184 5.42 -2.95 -2.59
CA LEU A 184 6.34 -2.35 -3.54
C LEU A 184 7.02 -3.41 -4.40
N ILE A 185 7.34 -4.58 -3.84
CA ILE A 185 7.87 -5.74 -4.59
C ILE A 185 6.95 -6.11 -5.76
N ILE A 186 5.65 -6.29 -5.49
CA ILE A 186 4.66 -6.64 -6.53
C ILE A 186 4.60 -5.56 -7.62
N ILE A 187 4.56 -4.29 -7.23
CA ILE A 187 4.53 -3.15 -8.17
C ILE A 187 5.79 -3.15 -9.06
N CYS A 188 6.96 -3.36 -8.48
CA CYS A 188 8.22 -3.39 -9.22
C CYS A 188 8.30 -4.56 -10.19
N VAL A 189 7.89 -5.77 -9.78
CA VAL A 189 7.89 -6.95 -10.65
C VAL A 189 6.97 -6.76 -11.85
N ILE A 190 5.74 -6.29 -11.63
CA ILE A 190 4.79 -5.97 -12.71
C ILE A 190 5.40 -4.92 -13.66
N GLY A 191 6.00 -3.86 -13.10
CA GLY A 191 6.63 -2.82 -13.88
C GLY A 191 7.79 -3.31 -14.75
N ILE A 192 8.65 -4.18 -14.22
CA ILE A 192 9.76 -4.79 -14.97
C ILE A 192 9.25 -5.59 -16.16
N VAL A 193 8.25 -6.45 -15.97
CA VAL A 193 7.69 -7.28 -17.05
C VAL A 193 7.11 -6.40 -18.17
N ILE A 194 6.33 -5.38 -17.80
CA ILE A 194 5.75 -4.45 -18.77
C ILE A 194 6.85 -3.68 -19.51
N LEU A 195 7.84 -3.13 -18.80
CA LEU A 195 8.93 -2.35 -19.42
C LEU A 195 9.77 -3.19 -20.37
N ILE A 196 10.06 -4.45 -20.04
CA ILE A 196 10.74 -5.37 -20.96
C ILE A 196 9.90 -5.54 -22.23
N GLY A 197 8.60 -5.77 -22.10
CA GLY A 197 7.70 -5.90 -23.25
C GLY A 197 7.69 -4.66 -24.14
N ILE A 198 7.59 -3.47 -23.55
CA ILE A 198 7.64 -2.20 -24.29
C ILE A 198 9.01 -2.00 -24.95
N LEU A 199 10.11 -2.29 -24.25
CA LEU A 199 11.46 -2.15 -24.80
C LEU A 199 11.70 -3.12 -25.97
N MET A 200 11.21 -4.36 -25.88
CA MET A 200 11.26 -5.32 -26.98
C MET A 200 10.44 -4.86 -28.18
N TYR A 201 9.30 -4.20 -27.94
CA TYR A 201 8.50 -3.64 -29.01
C TYR A 201 9.21 -2.44 -29.67
N ALA A 202 9.71 -1.50 -28.87
CA ALA A 202 10.45 -0.33 -29.34
C ALA A 202 11.80 -0.67 -30.01
N SER A 203 12.41 -1.81 -29.65
CA SER A 203 13.68 -2.26 -30.25
C SER A 203 13.54 -2.79 -31.67
N GLN A 204 12.31 -3.00 -32.17
CA GLN A 204 12.07 -3.34 -33.57
C GLN A 204 12.52 -2.22 -34.53
N GLY A 205 12.74 -1.00 -34.03
CA GLY A 205 13.36 0.07 -34.81
C GLY A 205 12.53 0.42 -36.02
N ILE A 206 13.16 0.42 -37.20
CA ILE A 206 12.49 0.69 -38.48
C ILE A 206 11.33 -0.28 -38.79
N PHE A 207 11.30 -1.47 -38.17
CA PHE A 207 10.22 -2.45 -38.36
C PHE A 207 8.99 -2.19 -37.49
N LEU A 208 8.99 -1.14 -36.66
CA LEU A 208 7.82 -0.72 -35.87
C LEU A 208 6.61 -0.39 -36.74
N PHE A 209 6.85 0.11 -37.96
CA PHE A 209 5.81 0.60 -38.86
C PHE A 209 6.01 0.09 -40.28
N ILE A 210 4.89 -0.03 -41.00
CA ILE A 210 4.92 -0.30 -42.44
C ILE A 210 5.07 1.04 -43.16
N PHE A 211 6.26 1.30 -43.69
CA PHE A 211 6.53 2.51 -44.46
C PHE A 211 5.76 2.52 -45.79
N GLN A 212 5.15 3.65 -46.09
CA GLN A 212 4.29 3.83 -47.26
C GLN A 212 5.13 4.12 -48.52
N ALA A 213 4.52 3.91 -49.69
CA ALA A 213 5.13 4.23 -50.97
C ALA A 213 5.56 5.71 -51.02
N GLY A 214 6.77 5.97 -51.52
CA GLY A 214 7.40 7.30 -51.49
C GLY A 214 8.32 7.54 -50.28
N SER A 215 8.41 6.58 -49.34
CA SER A 215 9.45 6.59 -48.32
C SER A 215 10.83 6.39 -48.94
N THR A 216 11.82 7.09 -48.39
CA THR A 216 13.23 7.05 -48.78
C THR A 216 14.09 6.90 -47.53
N ASP A 217 15.40 6.67 -47.69
CA ASP A 217 16.34 6.61 -46.55
C ASP A 217 16.41 7.91 -45.74
N MET A 218 15.99 9.03 -46.33
CA MET A 218 16.01 10.35 -45.69
C MET A 218 14.66 10.73 -45.08
N VAL A 219 13.56 10.20 -45.62
CA VAL A 219 12.19 10.59 -45.26
C VAL A 219 11.30 9.36 -45.19
N PHE A 220 10.71 9.14 -44.02
CA PHE A 220 9.75 8.08 -43.79
C PHE A 220 8.32 8.62 -43.88
N LEU A 221 7.47 7.88 -44.58
CA LEU A 221 6.04 8.10 -44.64
C LEU A 221 5.34 6.97 -43.87
N ILE A 222 4.62 7.33 -42.81
CA ILE A 222 3.95 6.37 -41.93
C ILE A 222 2.47 6.69 -41.91
N ASN A 223 1.61 5.67 -42.01
CA ASN A 223 0.17 5.88 -41.93
C ASN A 223 -0.20 6.47 -40.56
N ILE A 224 -1.05 7.50 -40.57
CA ILE A 224 -1.54 8.16 -39.37
C ILE A 224 -2.17 7.16 -38.39
N SER A 225 -2.93 6.17 -38.88
CA SER A 225 -3.57 5.16 -38.03
C SER A 225 -2.57 4.36 -37.21
N ASP A 226 -1.42 4.04 -37.78
CA ASP A 226 -0.41 3.19 -37.17
C ASP A 226 0.29 3.91 -36.02
N ILE A 227 0.58 5.21 -36.21
CA ILE A 227 1.12 6.06 -35.14
C ILE A 227 0.12 6.21 -34.00
N TYR A 228 -1.16 6.46 -34.28
CA TYR A 228 -2.16 6.56 -33.22
C TYR A 228 -2.31 5.25 -32.44
N LEU A 229 -2.36 4.11 -33.13
CA LEU A 229 -2.44 2.80 -32.49
C LEU A 229 -1.20 2.54 -31.62
N TYR A 230 -0.01 2.81 -32.15
CA TYR A 230 1.24 2.67 -31.41
C TYR A 230 1.25 3.54 -30.14
N VAL A 231 0.91 4.82 -30.25
CA VAL A 231 0.89 5.73 -29.10
C VAL A 231 -0.13 5.27 -28.08
N PHE A 232 -1.33 4.88 -28.51
CA PHE A 232 -2.40 4.38 -27.65
C PHE A 232 -1.99 3.13 -26.86
N LEU A 233 -1.41 2.12 -27.53
CA LEU A 233 -0.94 0.90 -26.89
C LEU A 233 0.14 1.18 -25.84
N ASN A 234 1.10 2.05 -26.17
CA ASN A 234 2.17 2.42 -25.25
C ASN A 234 1.66 3.24 -24.06
N ILE A 235 0.66 4.11 -24.24
CA ILE A 235 0.00 4.82 -23.13
C ILE A 235 -0.67 3.81 -22.19
N ILE A 236 -1.45 2.87 -22.72
CA ILE A 236 -2.12 1.84 -21.91
C ILE A 236 -1.10 1.01 -21.14
N ALA A 237 0.01 0.62 -21.77
CA ALA A 237 1.04 -0.18 -21.12
C ALA A 237 1.78 0.59 -20.02
N LEU A 238 2.14 1.86 -20.22
CA LEU A 238 2.86 2.68 -19.24
C LEU A 238 1.98 3.18 -18.09
N THR A 239 0.67 3.33 -18.29
CA THR A 239 -0.24 3.90 -17.29
C THR A 239 -0.27 3.12 -15.96
N PRO A 240 -0.36 1.77 -15.94
CA PRO A 240 -0.26 0.98 -14.72
C PRO A 240 1.02 1.26 -13.93
N ILE A 241 2.17 1.38 -14.60
CA ILE A 241 3.45 1.66 -13.95
C ILE A 241 3.39 3.00 -13.24
N LEU A 242 2.98 4.05 -13.96
CA LEU A 242 2.87 5.40 -13.44
C LEU A 242 1.90 5.49 -12.26
N LEU A 243 0.69 4.96 -12.43
CA LEU A 243 -0.37 5.06 -11.42
C LEU A 243 -0.02 4.31 -10.14
N LEU A 244 0.50 3.08 -10.26
CA LEU A 244 0.86 2.27 -9.09
C LEU A 244 2.01 2.91 -8.30
N HIS A 245 3.04 3.43 -8.99
CA HIS A 245 4.14 4.13 -8.32
C HIS A 245 3.68 5.45 -7.70
N LEU A 246 2.80 6.21 -8.36
CA LEU A 246 2.26 7.46 -7.80
C LEU A 246 1.45 7.19 -6.52
N LEU A 247 0.50 6.25 -6.57
CA LEU A 247 -0.31 5.88 -5.41
C LEU A 247 0.54 5.38 -4.24
N LYS A 248 1.58 4.60 -4.55
CA LYS A 248 2.51 4.11 -3.54
C LYS A 248 3.36 5.24 -2.95
N CYS A 249 3.88 6.13 -3.78
CA CYS A 249 4.66 7.30 -3.36
C CYS A 249 3.84 8.23 -2.45
N LEU A 250 2.57 8.52 -2.78
CA LEU A 250 1.69 9.34 -1.94
C LEU A 250 1.43 8.70 -0.57
N LYS A 251 1.16 7.39 -0.53
CA LYS A 251 1.02 6.65 0.74
C LYS A 251 2.33 6.65 1.53
N PHE A 252 3.46 6.47 0.85
CA PHE A 252 4.78 6.46 1.45
C PHE A 252 5.11 7.82 2.09
N LEU A 253 4.92 8.92 1.36
CA LEU A 253 5.07 10.28 1.87
C LEU A 253 4.21 10.51 3.11
N LYS A 254 2.93 10.13 3.07
CA LYS A 254 2.05 10.28 4.24
C LYS A 254 2.54 9.51 5.46
N SER A 255 3.08 8.31 5.27
CA SER A 255 3.58 7.45 6.35
C SER A 255 4.95 7.88 6.88
N TYR A 256 5.85 8.38 6.01
CA TYR A 256 7.26 8.58 6.34
C TYR A 256 7.71 10.05 6.29
N TRP A 257 6.80 11.02 6.09
CA TRP A 257 7.12 12.45 5.98
C TRP A 257 8.11 12.96 7.04
N ARG A 258 7.86 12.59 8.31
CA ARG A 258 8.67 13.01 9.47
C ARG A 258 10.09 12.46 9.49
N TYR A 259 10.39 11.46 8.67
CA TYR A 259 11.70 10.80 8.60
C TYR A 259 12.50 11.22 7.36
N ILE A 260 11.87 11.98 6.46
CA ILE A 260 12.46 12.44 5.20
C ILE A 260 13.16 13.79 5.40
N ILE A 261 12.53 14.71 6.14
CA ILE A 261 13.06 16.04 6.46
C ILE A 261 13.58 15.98 7.92
N PRO A 262 14.87 16.24 8.16
CA PRO A 262 15.45 16.25 9.52
C PRO A 262 14.89 17.39 10.39
#